data_AF-A0A2G4H7U1-F1
#
_entry.id   AF-A0A2G4H7U1-F1
#
_cell.length_a   1.000
_cell.length_b   1.000
_cell.length_c   1.000
_cell.angle_alpha   90.00
_cell.angle_beta   90.00
_cell.angle_gamma   90.00
#
_symmetry.space_group_name_H-M   'P 1'
#
loop_
_entity.id
_entity.type
_entity.pdbx_description
1 polymer ?
#
loop_
_entity_poly.entity_id
_entity_poly.type
_entity_poly.pdbx_seq_one_letter_code
_entity_poly.pdbx_strand_id
1 'polypeptide(L)'
;MAKLIHDRPKIISILGVVGFVFSAGQIIAISAPSIRDVASWYPILFGSIICLRFISIIGVWHMKKWGAELFTYVSLTKIIIQLLVDDFGLSAKIDCGFSIVFIITFLFYYKKMARGL
;
A
#
# COMPACT_ATOMS: atom_id res chain seq x y z
N MET A 1 6.51 -35.71 10.08
CA MET A 1 6.09 -34.30 10.25
C MET A 1 7.19 -33.40 9.71
N ALA A 2 7.05 -32.94 8.47
CA ALA A 2 8.08 -32.13 7.81
C ALA A 2 8.05 -30.70 8.38
N LYS A 3 9.18 -30.24 8.92
CA LYS A 3 9.43 -28.85 9.29
C LYS A 3 9.41 -27.99 8.01
N LEU A 4 8.27 -27.36 7.70
CA LEU A 4 8.22 -26.24 6.77
C LEU A 4 8.70 -24.98 7.50
N ILE A 5 10.00 -24.92 7.82
CA ILE A 5 10.65 -23.64 8.13
C ILE A 5 10.88 -22.97 6.78
N HIS A 6 9.80 -22.45 6.20
CA HIS A 6 9.92 -21.55 5.07
C HIS A 6 10.44 -20.23 5.64
N ASP A 7 11.76 -20.02 5.49
CA ASP A 7 12.44 -18.80 5.90
C ASP A 7 11.72 -17.60 5.27
N ARG A 8 10.96 -16.86 6.09
CA ARG A 8 10.30 -15.65 5.63
C ARG A 8 11.44 -14.69 5.29
N PRO A 9 11.56 -14.23 4.03
CA PRO A 9 12.59 -13.26 3.69
C PRO A 9 12.42 -12.04 4.57
N LYS A 10 13.44 -11.74 5.36
CA LYS A 10 13.47 -10.62 6.32
C LYS A 10 13.07 -9.29 5.66
N ILE A 11 13.38 -9.15 4.37
CA ILE A 11 13.02 -8.02 3.50
C ILE A 11 11.51 -7.75 3.49
N ILE A 12 10.66 -8.78 3.41
CA ILE A 12 9.20 -8.61 3.38
C ILE A 12 8.67 -8.23 4.76
N SER A 13 9.26 -8.76 5.83
CA SER A 13 8.89 -8.36 7.19
C SER A 13 9.25 -6.89 7.47
N ILE A 14 10.43 -6.44 7.02
CA ILE A 14 10.86 -5.04 7.14
C ILE A 14 9.95 -4.14 6.32
N LEU A 15 9.68 -4.48 5.06
CA LEU A 15 8.75 -3.73 4.21
C LEU A 15 7.33 -3.69 4.78
N GLY A 16 6.86 -4.78 5.39
CA GLY A 16 5.57 -4.85 6.06
C GLY A 16 5.49 -3.84 7.20
N VAL A 17 6.49 -3.83 8.10
CA VAL A 17 6.55 -2.89 9.22
C VAL A 17 6.66 -1.44 8.74
N VAL A 18 7.54 -1.17 7.78
CA VAL A 18 7.69 0.18 7.20
C VAL A 18 6.38 0.63 6.57
N GLY A 19 5.76 -0.21 5.75
CA GLY A 19 4.47 0.08 5.12
C GLY A 19 3.37 0.35 6.15
N PHE A 20 3.37 -0.37 7.28
CA PHE A 20 2.43 -0.19 8.37
C PHE A 20 2.57 1.18 9.04
N VAL A 21 3.81 1.60 9.33
CA VAL A 21 4.10 2.92 9.91
C VAL A 21 3.69 4.04 8.95
N PHE A 22 3.98 3.89 7.66
CA PHE A 22 3.56 4.84 6.64
C PHE A 22 2.03 4.93 6.52
N SER A 23 1.33 3.80 6.50
CA SER A 23 -0.14 3.77 6.49
C SER A 23 -0.74 4.44 7.73
N ALA A 24 -0.16 4.25 8.92
CA ALA A 24 -0.59 4.92 10.13
C ALA A 24 -0.42 6.45 10.04
N GLY A 25 0.69 6.93 9.46
CA GLY A 25 0.89 8.35 9.19
C GLY A 25 -0.17 8.93 8.24
N GLN A 26 -0.56 8.17 7.22
CA GLN A 26 -1.61 8.59 6.27
C GLN A 26 -3.00 8.73 6.92
N ILE A 27 -3.29 7.92 7.96
CA ILE A 27 -4.55 8.06 8.72
C ILE A 27 -4.60 9.41 9.44
N ILE A 28 -3.49 9.92 9.95
CA ILE A 28 -3.44 11.26 10.57
C ILE A 28 -3.59 12.33 9.48
N ALA A 29 -2.94 12.13 8.33
CA ALA A 29 -2.98 13.05 7.21
C ALA A 29 -4.39 13.24 6.61
N ILE A 30 -5.31 12.27 6.76
CA ILE A 30 -6.68 12.36 6.25
C ILE A 30 -7.45 13.59 6.77
N SER A 31 -7.08 14.07 7.96
CA SER A 31 -7.73 15.19 8.64
C SER A 31 -7.13 16.54 8.26
N ALA A 32 -6.14 16.56 7.37
CA ALA A 32 -5.53 17.80 6.88
C ALA A 32 -6.54 18.61 6.04
N PRO A 33 -6.52 19.95 6.15
CA PRO A 33 -7.43 20.83 5.40
C PRO A 33 -7.28 20.66 3.88
N SER A 34 -6.08 20.31 3.40
CA SER A 34 -5.82 20.02 1.98
C SER A 34 -6.68 18.89 1.41
N ILE A 35 -7.11 17.93 2.22
CA ILE A 35 -7.95 16.79 1.81
C ILE A 35 -9.43 17.12 2.06
N ARG A 36 -9.72 17.89 3.11
CA ARG A 36 -11.10 18.21 3.50
C ARG A 36 -11.75 19.25 2.59
N ASP A 37 -10.97 20.19 2.06
CA ASP A 37 -11.48 21.35 1.34
C ASP A 37 -11.71 21.09 -0.16
N VAL A 38 -11.28 19.92 -0.68
CA VAL A 38 -11.49 19.51 -2.09
C VAL A 38 -12.95 19.16 -2.36
N ALA A 39 -13.51 18.24 -1.57
CA ALA A 39 -14.90 17.81 -1.66
C ALA A 39 -15.30 17.02 -0.41
N SER A 40 -16.56 17.14 0.03
CA SER A 40 -17.06 16.47 1.24
C SER A 40 -16.96 14.94 1.20
N TRP A 41 -16.94 14.34 0.00
CA TRP A 41 -16.79 12.88 -0.20
C TRP A 41 -15.33 12.42 -0.30
N TYR A 42 -14.38 13.34 -0.54
CA TYR A 42 -12.98 13.01 -0.80
C TYR A 42 -12.28 12.36 0.41
N PRO A 43 -12.44 12.86 1.66
CA PRO A 43 -11.86 12.21 2.83
C PRO A 43 -12.36 10.77 3.02
N ILE A 44 -13.64 10.51 2.75
CA ILE A 44 -14.22 9.17 2.92
C ILE A 44 -13.58 8.17 1.94
N LEU A 45 -13.42 8.58 0.67
CA LEU A 45 -12.73 7.76 -0.33
C LEU A 45 -11.24 7.61 -0.03
N PHE A 46 -10.57 8.67 0.41
CA PHE A 46 -9.16 8.62 0.75
C PHE A 46 -8.91 7.68 1.94
N GLY A 47 -9.78 7.70 2.94
CA GLY A 47 -9.74 6.80 4.09
C GLY A 47 -9.94 5.35 3.70
N SER A 48 -10.91 5.04 2.83
CA SER A 48 -11.13 3.67 2.37
C SER A 48 -9.93 3.12 1.60
N ILE A 49 -9.28 3.95 0.77
CA ILE A 49 -8.04 3.62 0.06
C ILE A 49 -6.90 3.31 1.03
N ILE A 50 -6.72 4.11 2.10
CA ILE A 50 -5.71 3.84 3.12
C ILE A 50 -5.98 2.51 3.82
N CYS A 51 -7.24 2.22 4.17
CA CYS A 51 -7.64 0.95 4.79
C CYS A 51 -7.36 -0.25 3.86
N LEU A 52 -7.73 -0.16 2.59
CA LEU A 52 -7.45 -1.20 1.59
C LEU A 52 -5.95 -1.41 1.40
N ARG A 53 -5.16 -0.31 1.38
CA ARG A 53 -3.70 -0.36 1.31
C ARG A 53 -3.12 -1.07 2.53
N PHE A 54 -3.64 -0.79 3.72
CA PHE A 54 -3.23 -1.46 4.95
C PHE A 54 -3.54 -2.97 4.93
N ILE A 55 -4.74 -3.36 4.52
CA ILE A 55 -5.14 -4.77 4.36
C ILE A 55 -4.22 -5.48 3.36
N SER A 56 -3.88 -4.82 2.26
CA SER A 56 -2.99 -5.38 1.24
C SER A 56 -1.58 -5.64 1.78
N ILE A 57 -1.03 -4.74 2.62
CA ILE A 57 0.26 -4.94 3.29
C ILE A 57 0.23 -6.17 4.21
N ILE A 58 -0.86 -6.38 4.95
CA ILE A 58 -1.05 -7.57 5.78
C ILE A 58 -1.07 -8.84 4.92
N GLY A 59 -1.78 -8.80 3.77
CA GLY A 59 -1.80 -9.91 2.82
C GLY A 59 -0.41 -10.24 2.26
N VAL A 60 0.38 -9.21 1.94
CA VAL A 60 1.77 -9.38 1.48
C VAL A 60 2.68 -9.92 2.58
N TRP A 61 2.50 -9.48 3.84
CA TRP A 61 3.25 -10.02 4.98
C TRP A 61 3.02 -11.54 5.13
N HIS A 62 1.79 -11.99 4.88
CA HIS A 62 1.46 -13.42 4.87
C HIS A 62 1.83 -14.12 3.56
N MET A 63 2.62 -13.49 2.68
CA MET A 63 3.06 -14.03 1.39
C MET A 63 1.90 -14.45 0.47
N LYS A 64 0.75 -13.79 0.59
CA LYS A 64 -0.41 -14.08 -0.24
C LYS A 64 -0.42 -13.19 -1.49
N LYS A 65 -0.63 -13.82 -2.66
CA LYS A 65 -0.75 -13.12 -3.96
C LYS A 65 -1.79 -11.99 -3.94
N TRP A 66 -2.96 -12.27 -3.34
CA TRP A 66 -4.07 -11.32 -3.30
C TRP A 66 -3.68 -10.01 -2.61
N GLY A 67 -2.75 -10.04 -1.65
CA GLY A 67 -2.23 -8.84 -1.01
C GLY A 67 -1.42 -7.97 -1.98
N ALA A 68 -0.54 -8.58 -2.79
CA ALA A 68 0.25 -7.83 -3.77
C ALA A 68 -0.63 -7.24 -4.89
N GLU A 69 -1.63 -8.00 -5.34
CA GLU A 69 -2.60 -7.55 -6.34
C GLU A 69 -3.43 -6.38 -5.80
N LEU A 70 -4.02 -6.51 -4.61
CA LEU A 70 -4.75 -5.42 -3.97
C LEU A 70 -3.89 -4.18 -3.78
N PHE A 71 -2.64 -4.32 -3.35
CA PHE A 71 -1.75 -3.18 -3.17
C PHE A 71 -1.55 -2.41 -4.48
N THR A 72 -1.41 -3.15 -5.59
CA THR A 72 -1.24 -2.57 -6.92
C THR A 72 -2.51 -1.86 -7.37
N TYR A 73 -3.68 -2.51 -7.27
CA TYR A 73 -4.96 -1.90 -7.62
C TYR A 73 -5.24 -0.63 -6.83
N VAL A 74 -5.05 -0.68 -5.51
CA VAL A 74 -5.31 0.46 -4.62
C VAL A 74 -4.37 1.62 -4.91
N SER A 75 -3.09 1.33 -5.20
CA SER A 75 -2.12 2.36 -5.57
C SER A 75 -2.47 3.02 -6.91
N LEU A 76 -2.92 2.25 -7.90
CA LEU A 76 -3.37 2.79 -9.18
C LEU A 76 -4.62 3.66 -9.03
N THR A 77 -5.63 3.17 -8.30
CA THR A 77 -6.84 3.94 -8.02
C THR A 77 -6.53 5.25 -7.31
N LYS A 78 -5.58 5.24 -6.35
CA LYS A 78 -5.12 6.45 -5.67
C LYS A 78 -4.48 7.45 -6.63
N ILE A 79 -3.61 7.00 -7.54
CA ILE A 79 -2.97 7.85 -8.54
C ILE A 79 -4.01 8.48 -9.47
N ILE A 80 -5.00 7.71 -9.93
CA ILE A 80 -6.08 8.22 -10.78
C ILE A 80 -6.87 9.32 -10.04
N ILE A 81 -7.21 9.09 -8.77
CA ILE A 81 -7.94 10.07 -7.96
C ILE A 81 -7.10 11.34 -7.74
N GLN A 82 -5.80 11.22 -7.51
CA GLN A 82 -4.91 12.38 -7.39
C GLN A 82 -4.82 13.18 -8.69
N LEU A 83 -4.79 12.52 -9.84
CA LEU A 83 -4.84 13.18 -11.16
C LEU A 83 -6.16 13.91 -11.38
N LEU A 84 -7.30 13.35 -10.97
CA LEU A 84 -8.61 13.99 -11.11
C LEU A 84 -8.79 15.23 -10.23
N VAL A 85 -8.13 15.25 -9.07
CA VAL A 85 -8.19 16.35 -8.11
C VAL A 85 -7.08 17.39 -8.33
N ASP A 86 -6.18 17.15 -9.28
CA ASP A 86 -5.01 18.00 -9.57
C ASP A 86 -4.10 18.22 -8.33
N ASP A 87 -4.12 17.25 -7.40
CA ASP A 87 -3.31 17.30 -6.17
C ASP A 87 -1.89 16.76 -6.46
N PHE A 88 -1.04 17.65 -6.96
CA PHE A 88 0.39 17.41 -7.19
C PHE A 88 1.29 17.88 -6.04
N GLY A 89 0.75 17.93 -4.82
CA GLY A 89 1.50 18.28 -3.63
C GLY A 89 2.79 17.46 -3.47
N LEU A 90 3.76 18.03 -2.75
CA LEU A 90 5.05 17.36 -2.49
C LEU A 90 4.86 16.02 -1.76
N SER A 91 3.84 15.93 -0.91
CA SER A 91 3.38 14.70 -0.24
C SER A 91 2.87 13.63 -1.23
N ALA A 92 2.10 14.04 -2.25
CA ALA A 92 1.59 13.13 -3.29
C ALA A 92 2.71 12.53 -4.13
N LYS A 93 3.72 13.35 -4.49
CA LYS A 93 4.90 12.89 -5.24
C LYS A 93 5.73 11.87 -4.46
N ILE A 94 5.96 12.12 -3.17
CA ILE A 94 6.69 11.19 -2.28
C ILE A 94 5.92 9.87 -2.14
N ASP A 95 4.61 9.93 -1.91
CA ASP A 95 3.78 8.73 -1.77
C ASP A 95 3.73 7.90 -3.06
N CYS A 96 3.66 8.55 -4.22
CA CYS A 96 3.72 7.89 -5.53
C CYS A 96 5.05 7.15 -5.71
N GLY A 97 6.18 7.80 -5.42
CA GLY A 97 7.50 7.18 -5.46
C GLY A 97 7.61 5.96 -4.54
N PHE A 98 7.10 6.07 -3.31
CA PHE A 98 7.09 4.98 -2.34
C PHE A 98 6.23 3.79 -2.81
N SER A 99 5.06 4.09 -3.40
CA SER A 99 4.15 3.09 -3.96
C SER A 99 4.80 2.31 -5.10
N ILE A 100 5.55 2.98 -5.99
CA ILE A 100 6.28 2.34 -7.09
C ILE A 100 7.36 1.40 -6.55
N VAL A 101 8.16 1.83 -5.57
CA VAL A 101 9.19 0.99 -4.94
C VAL A 101 8.58 -0.27 -4.31
N PHE A 102 7.44 -0.11 -3.63
CA PHE A 102 6.69 -1.23 -3.05
C PHE A 102 6.17 -2.18 -4.13
N ILE A 103 5.57 -1.66 -5.21
CA ILE A 103 5.06 -2.47 -6.33
C ILE A 103 6.19 -3.25 -7.00
N ILE A 104 7.33 -2.63 -7.30
CA ILE A 104 8.49 -3.29 -7.90
C ILE A 104 8.97 -4.42 -6.98
N THR A 105 9.07 -4.14 -5.68
CA THR A 105 9.52 -5.14 -4.72
C THR A 105 8.52 -6.30 -4.63
N PHE A 106 7.22 -6.02 -4.59
CA PHE A 106 6.18 -7.04 -4.56
C PHE A 106 6.15 -7.87 -5.85
N LEU A 107 6.34 -7.25 -7.02
CA LEU A 107 6.47 -7.95 -8.31
C LEU A 107 7.67 -8.90 -8.34
N PHE A 108 8.81 -8.49 -7.79
CA PHE A 108 10.00 -9.35 -7.70
C PHE A 108 9.72 -10.61 -6.85
N TYR A 109 9.01 -10.43 -5.74
CA TYR A 109 8.61 -11.54 -4.86
C TYR A 109 7.32 -12.24 -5.29
N TYR A 110 6.60 -11.75 -6.31
CA TYR A 110 5.31 -12.28 -6.76
C TYR A 110 5.45 -13.72 -7.27
N LYS A 111 6.50 -14.03 -8.04
CA LYS A 111 6.80 -15.41 -8.48
C LYS A 111 7.14 -16.35 -7.33
N LYS A 112 7.60 -15.83 -6.19
CA LYS A 112 7.92 -16.62 -4.99
C LYS A 112 6.66 -16.87 -4.15
N MET A 113 5.77 -15.87 -4.04
CA MET A 113 4.42 -16.04 -3.47
C MET A 113 3.57 -16.98 -4.31
N ALA A 114 3.83 -17.06 -5.62
CA ALA A 114 3.09 -17.91 -6.52
C ALA A 114 3.36 -19.40 -6.47
N ARG A 115 4.51 -19.77 -5.91
CA ARG A 115 4.95 -21.14 -5.84
C ARG A 115 4.38 -21.92 -4.65
N GLY A 116 3.51 -21.32 -3.84
CA GLY A 116 2.63 -22.00 -2.89
C GLY A 116 3.25 -23.24 -2.24
N LEU A 117 4.23 -23.03 -1.37
CA LEU A 117 4.66 -24.02 -0.39
C LEU A 117 4.37 -23.46 1.01
#